data_AF-A0A6J8DVK0-F1
#
_entry.id   AF-A0A6J8DVK0-F1
#
_cell.length_a   1.000
_cell.length_b   1.000
_cell.length_c   1.000
_cell.angle_alpha   90.00
_cell.angle_beta   90.00
_cell.angle_gamma   90.00
#
_symmetry.space_group_name_H-M   'P 1'
#
loop_
_entity.id
_entity.type
_entity.pdbx_description
1 polymer ?
#
loop_
_entity_poly.entity_id
_entity_poly.type
_entity_poly.pdbx_seq_one_letter_code
_entity_poly.pdbx_strand_id
1 'polypeptide(L)'
;MYFTFNNEEARFPVYNFNNYSDYNTYYYTMHAEIIEKKKNILTVKRTETTLSSHYTSDVYSKSQSTCATMCLLHDKCCVASFSDESSICRLDRTENCCVATDIATGWNVMTRNQYVPMTCAGCISFGNSVYSIIEDLTEWEKAKGNCKCQGGDLLELETSEENEFIKNEVRTLNTGVDAYSIGGYNFNNDNDMEWISKPNQVRPFSDMAPGQPNDPIDQICMGMWRVYDFRWTDHYCDYSAP
;
A
#
# COMPACT_ATOMS: atom_id res chain seq x y z
N MET A 1 25.68 -7.44 28.10
CA MET A 1 26.24 -8.36 27.08
C MET A 1 27.40 -7.61 26.43
N TYR A 2 28.64 -8.09 26.57
CA TYR A 2 29.85 -7.43 26.05
C TYR A 2 30.25 -8.10 24.74
N PHE A 3 30.52 -7.32 23.69
CA PHE A 3 31.04 -7.84 22.42
C PHE A 3 32.27 -7.03 21.97
N THR A 4 33.32 -7.73 21.56
CA THR A 4 34.51 -7.16 20.90
C THR A 4 34.33 -7.26 19.39
N PHE A 5 34.49 -6.16 18.66
CA PHE A 5 34.44 -6.13 17.20
C PHE A 5 35.87 -6.03 16.65
N ASN A 6 36.26 -6.99 15.79
CA ASN A 6 37.35 -6.78 14.84
C ASN A 6 36.76 -6.10 13.60
N ASN A 7 37.49 -5.14 13.05
CA ASN A 7 37.13 -4.42 11.84
C ASN A 7 36.93 -5.39 10.68
N GLU A 8 35.67 -5.72 10.41
CA GLU A 8 35.07 -6.04 9.10
C GLU A 8 33.62 -6.50 9.40
N GLU A 9 32.68 -5.90 8.68
CA GLU A 9 31.22 -6.06 8.71
C GLU A 9 30.67 -7.28 9.49
N ALA A 10 30.05 -7.03 10.64
CA ALA A 10 29.39 -8.08 11.41
C ALA A 10 27.97 -8.36 10.86
N ARG A 11 27.78 -9.54 10.26
CA ARG A 11 26.44 -10.13 10.03
C ARG A 11 25.94 -10.79 11.31
N PHE A 12 24.72 -10.46 11.73
CA PHE A 12 24.05 -11.07 12.89
C PHE A 12 22.79 -11.85 12.46
N PRO A 13 22.34 -12.84 13.24
CA PRO A 13 21.24 -13.72 12.86
C PRO A 13 19.89 -12.99 12.87
N VAL A 14 19.09 -13.27 11.84
CA VAL A 14 17.78 -12.69 11.56
C VAL A 14 16.71 -13.35 12.43
N TYR A 15 15.89 -12.56 13.14
CA TYR A 15 14.62 -13.03 13.69
C TYR A 15 13.48 -12.51 12.83
N ASN A 16 12.72 -13.45 12.27
CA ASN A 16 11.63 -13.20 11.33
C ASN A 16 10.35 -12.98 12.13
N PHE A 17 9.85 -11.75 12.19
CA PHE A 17 8.49 -11.47 12.69
C PHE A 17 7.53 -11.47 11.50
N ASN A 18 7.21 -12.67 11.02
CA ASN A 18 6.11 -12.87 10.08
C ASN A 18 4.79 -12.71 10.82
N ASN A 19 3.98 -11.75 10.41
CA ASN A 19 2.51 -11.83 10.37
C ASN A 19 1.99 -10.58 9.67
N TYR A 20 2.10 -10.54 8.34
CA TYR A 20 1.11 -9.98 7.41
C TYR A 20 1.65 -10.22 6.00
N SER A 21 0.83 -10.84 5.16
CA SER A 21 1.14 -11.35 3.83
C SER A 21 1.10 -10.24 2.78
N ASP A 22 2.05 -9.32 2.84
CA ASP A 22 2.32 -8.38 1.75
C ASP A 22 3.77 -8.55 1.32
N TYR A 23 4.00 -8.59 0.00
CA TYR A 23 5.31 -8.74 -0.66
C TYR A 23 6.25 -7.53 -0.47
N ASN A 24 6.29 -6.96 0.74
CA ASN A 24 7.18 -5.90 1.11
C ASN A 24 8.60 -6.46 1.25
N THR A 25 9.49 -6.10 0.32
CA THR A 25 10.92 -6.27 0.54
C THR A 25 11.36 -5.26 1.60
N TYR A 26 11.55 -5.73 2.83
CA TYR A 26 11.96 -4.90 3.95
C TYR A 26 13.48 -4.74 3.98
N TYR A 27 13.94 -3.49 3.99
CA TYR A 27 15.35 -3.17 4.22
C TYR A 27 15.55 -2.70 5.65
N TYR A 28 16.58 -3.25 6.31
CA TYR A 28 16.98 -2.86 7.66
C TYR A 28 18.25 -2.04 7.56
N THR A 29 18.21 -0.80 8.05
CA THR A 29 19.43 0.00 8.25
C THR A 29 19.60 0.25 9.73
N MET A 30 20.77 -0.13 10.27
CA MET A 30 21.13 0.11 11.67
C MET A 30 22.11 1.28 11.75
N HIS A 31 21.69 2.38 12.37
CA HIS A 31 22.57 3.49 12.69
C HIS A 31 23.02 3.41 14.17
N ALA A 32 24.33 3.46 14.40
CA ALA A 32 24.93 3.40 15.73
C ALA A 32 25.73 4.67 16.01
N GLU A 33 25.41 5.38 17.10
CA GLU A 33 26.16 6.56 17.54
C GLU A 33 27.30 6.15 18.48
N ILE A 34 28.55 6.41 18.06
CA ILE A 34 29.77 6.10 18.83
C ILE A 34 30.09 7.25 19.77
N ILE A 35 30.16 7.00 21.08
CA ILE A 35 30.30 8.08 22.07
C ILE A 35 31.68 8.17 22.70
N GLU A 36 32.41 7.07 22.78
CA GLU A 36 33.82 7.10 23.19
C GLU A 36 34.55 5.89 22.61
N LYS A 37 35.77 6.14 22.10
CA LYS A 37 36.71 5.10 21.68
C LYS A 37 37.80 5.00 22.74
N LYS A 38 37.54 4.30 23.85
CA LYS A 38 38.54 4.03 24.89
C LYS A 38 38.85 2.54 24.93
N LYS A 39 40.14 2.22 24.83
CA LYS A 39 40.70 0.86 24.98
C LYS A 39 40.01 -0.20 24.09
N ASN A 40 39.88 0.06 22.78
CA ASN A 40 39.29 -0.87 21.80
C ASN A 40 37.86 -1.34 22.12
N ILE A 41 37.15 -0.65 23.00
CA ILE A 41 35.75 -0.91 23.31
C ILE A 41 34.94 0.24 22.68
N LEU A 42 34.07 -0.10 21.72
CA LEU A 42 33.07 0.81 21.18
C LEU A 42 31.84 0.73 22.09
N THR A 43 31.47 1.83 22.73
CA THR A 43 30.20 1.91 23.46
C THR A 43 29.16 2.57 22.56
N VAL A 44 28.19 1.78 22.09
CA VAL A 44 27.04 2.24 21.30
C VAL A 44 25.92 2.61 22.28
N LYS A 45 25.42 3.86 22.29
CA LYS A 45 24.26 4.23 23.13
C LYS A 45 22.91 3.94 22.49
N ARG A 46 22.85 3.87 21.16
CA ARG A 46 21.58 3.71 20.44
C ARG A 46 21.82 2.99 19.13
N THR A 47 20.99 1.97 18.89
CA THR A 47 20.80 1.31 17.60
C THR A 47 19.45 1.74 17.07
N GLU A 48 19.42 2.54 16.02
CA GLU A 48 18.18 2.88 15.32
C GLU A 48 17.99 1.85 14.21
N THR A 49 17.03 0.95 14.39
CA THR A 49 16.60 0.00 13.36
C THR A 49 15.53 0.68 12.54
N THR A 50 15.84 1.01 11.28
CA THR A 50 14.83 1.51 10.35
C THR A 50 14.27 0.33 9.57
N LEU A 51 12.97 0.07 9.70
CA LEU A 51 12.24 -0.85 8.82
C LEU A 51 11.63 -0.02 7.70
N SER A 52 12.05 -0.23 6.47
CA SER A 52 11.51 0.49 5.31
C SER A 52 10.87 -0.48 4.33
N SER A 53 9.62 -0.18 3.95
CA SER A 53 9.01 -0.68 2.70
C SER A 53 9.14 0.39 1.61
N HIS A 54 8.61 0.13 0.41
CA HIS A 54 8.59 1.12 -0.68
C HIS A 54 7.82 2.41 -0.30
N TYR A 55 6.92 2.32 0.69
CA TYR A 55 5.90 3.35 0.99
C TYR A 55 6.02 3.95 2.40
N THR A 56 6.57 3.20 3.36
CA THR A 56 6.64 3.62 4.77
C THR A 56 8.02 3.37 5.35
N SER A 57 8.36 4.15 6.38
CA SER A 57 9.55 3.89 7.18
C SER A 57 9.28 4.03 8.68
N ASP A 58 9.62 2.99 9.42
CA ASP A 58 9.57 3.00 10.88
C ASP A 58 10.91 3.45 11.44
N VAL A 59 10.90 4.51 12.24
CA VAL A 59 12.07 5.06 12.92
C VAL A 59 11.77 5.21 14.41
N TYR A 60 12.78 4.98 15.24
CA TYR A 60 12.62 5.26 16.68
C TYR A 60 12.37 6.75 16.91
N SER A 61 11.42 7.07 17.78
CA SER A 61 11.16 8.45 18.21
C SER A 61 10.95 8.53 19.71
N LYS A 62 11.53 9.56 20.32
CA LYS A 62 11.41 9.80 21.77
C LYS A 62 10.06 10.35 22.20
N SER A 63 9.30 10.89 21.25
CA SER A 63 8.01 11.51 21.51
C SER A 63 7.21 11.64 20.23
N GLN A 64 5.90 11.84 20.39
CA GLN A 64 5.02 12.27 19.33
C GLN A 64 5.55 13.55 18.64
N SER A 65 5.98 14.57 19.40
CA SER A 65 6.49 15.83 18.83
C SER A 65 7.75 15.65 17.96
N THR A 66 8.64 14.73 18.36
CA THR A 66 9.85 14.41 17.59
C THR A 66 9.47 13.68 16.30
N CYS A 67 8.48 12.78 16.37
CA CYS A 67 7.94 12.07 15.21
C CYS A 67 7.28 13.03 14.20
N ALA A 68 6.47 13.98 14.68
CA ALA A 68 5.91 15.05 13.86
C ALA A 68 7.00 15.85 13.13
N THR A 69 8.05 16.23 13.86
CA THR A 69 9.16 17.02 13.33
C THR A 69 9.92 16.25 12.26
N MET A 70 10.13 14.95 12.44
CA MET A 70 10.78 14.10 11.44
C MET A 70 9.99 14.06 10.13
N CYS A 71 8.66 14.00 10.19
CA CYS A 71 7.85 14.08 8.98
C CYS A 71 7.90 15.46 8.33
N LEU A 72 7.80 16.54 9.13
CA LEU A 72 7.83 17.91 8.61
C LEU A 72 9.12 18.25 7.86
N LEU A 73 10.24 17.65 8.26
CA LEU A 73 11.56 17.85 7.66
C LEU A 73 11.86 16.90 6.50
N HIS A 74 11.06 15.85 6.31
CA HIS A 74 11.29 14.86 5.27
C HIS A 74 10.52 15.24 4.01
N ASP A 75 11.24 15.44 2.90
CA ASP A 75 10.73 16.04 1.64
C ASP A 75 9.51 15.32 1.05
N LYS A 76 9.40 14.00 1.29
CA LYS A 76 8.28 13.16 0.82
C LYS A 76 7.32 12.72 1.92
N CYS A 77 7.56 13.11 3.17
CA CYS A 77 6.66 12.67 4.25
C CYS A 77 5.45 13.60 4.32
N CYS A 78 4.27 13.01 4.39
CA CYS A 78 3.05 13.78 4.50
C CYS A 78 2.13 13.37 5.66
N VAL A 79 2.28 12.16 6.19
CA VAL A 79 1.72 11.78 7.49
C VAL A 79 2.74 11.00 8.31
N ALA A 80 2.67 11.14 9.63
CA ALA A 80 3.36 10.25 10.54
C ALA A 80 2.45 9.75 11.67
N SER A 81 2.70 8.51 12.08
CA SER A 81 2.01 7.86 13.20
C SER A 81 3.02 7.53 14.28
N PHE A 82 2.66 7.71 15.56
CA PHE A 82 3.53 7.41 16.70
C PHE A 82 2.91 6.42 17.68
N SER A 83 3.68 5.42 18.10
CA SER A 83 3.34 4.46 19.15
C SER A 83 4.00 4.84 20.47
N ASP A 84 3.20 5.13 21.50
CA ASP A 84 3.72 5.35 22.84
C ASP A 84 4.33 4.06 23.44
N GLU A 85 3.74 2.90 23.14
CA GLU A 85 4.19 1.60 23.65
C GLU A 85 5.55 1.18 23.12
N SER A 86 5.78 1.34 21.81
CA SER A 86 7.01 0.89 21.16
C SER A 86 8.02 2.02 20.92
N SER A 87 7.64 3.28 21.15
CA SER A 87 8.43 4.46 20.78
C SER A 87 8.82 4.47 19.29
N ILE A 88 7.95 3.92 18.43
CA ILE A 88 8.13 3.87 16.98
C ILE A 88 7.34 5.01 16.34
N CYS A 89 7.98 5.70 15.41
CA CYS A 89 7.40 6.66 14.50
C CYS A 89 7.39 6.08 13.09
N ARG A 90 6.20 5.91 12.52
CA ARG A 90 6.02 5.51 11.13
C ARG A 90 5.87 6.77 10.29
N LEU A 91 6.83 7.02 9.40
CA LEU A 91 6.75 8.08 8.39
C LEU A 91 6.13 7.48 7.12
N ASP A 92 5.01 8.05 6.68
CA ASP A 92 4.38 7.72 5.42
C ASP A 92 4.90 8.66 4.34
N ARG A 93 5.52 8.06 3.31
CA ARG A 93 6.16 8.77 2.20
C ARG A 93 5.44 8.55 0.89
N THR A 94 4.26 7.94 0.92
CA THR A 94 3.41 7.80 -0.25
C THR A 94 3.05 9.18 -0.79
N GLU A 95 2.94 9.30 -2.11
CA GLU A 95 2.51 10.54 -2.75
C GLU A 95 1.08 10.96 -2.34
N ASN A 96 0.33 10.06 -1.70
CA ASN A 96 -1.06 10.27 -1.30
C ASN A 96 -1.36 10.25 0.20
N CYS A 97 -0.43 9.88 1.09
CA CYS A 97 -0.45 10.23 2.53
C CYS A 97 -1.39 9.45 3.46
N CYS A 98 -1.78 8.22 3.13
CA CYS A 98 -2.89 7.55 3.84
C CYS A 98 -2.65 6.13 4.29
N VAL A 99 -1.42 5.63 4.22
CA VAL A 99 -1.04 4.40 4.92
C VAL A 99 -1.14 4.58 6.44
N ALA A 100 -1.31 5.82 6.92
CA ALA A 100 -1.59 6.12 8.31
C ALA A 100 -3.00 5.76 8.80
N THR A 101 -3.91 5.21 7.98
CA THR A 101 -5.27 4.84 8.45
C THR A 101 -5.40 3.42 9.02
N ASP A 102 -4.41 2.53 8.81
CA ASP A 102 -4.33 1.24 9.51
C ASP A 102 -3.65 1.41 10.88
N ILE A 103 -4.24 2.29 11.69
CA ILE A 103 -3.74 2.60 13.02
C ILE A 103 -4.05 1.41 13.92
N ALA A 104 -3.06 0.58 14.21
CA ALA A 104 -3.14 -0.35 15.33
C ALA A 104 -3.62 0.43 16.57
N THR A 105 -4.56 -0.11 17.33
CA THR A 105 -5.05 0.51 18.57
C THR A 105 -3.89 0.97 19.44
N GLY A 106 -3.82 2.26 19.78
CA GLY A 106 -2.77 2.84 20.62
C GLY A 106 -1.75 3.75 19.92
N TRP A 107 -1.95 4.10 18.64
CA TRP A 107 -1.08 5.03 17.91
C TRP A 107 -1.75 6.40 17.69
N ASN A 108 -0.96 7.48 17.77
CA ASN A 108 -1.39 8.86 17.53
C ASN A 108 -0.98 9.32 16.13
N VAL A 109 -1.93 9.76 15.31
CA VAL A 109 -1.69 10.27 13.94
C VAL A 109 -1.44 11.76 13.94
N MET A 110 -0.43 12.19 13.19
CA MET A 110 -0.08 13.59 12.97
C MET A 110 -0.09 13.86 11.47
N THR A 111 -1.14 14.56 11.01
CA THR A 111 -1.28 14.94 9.62
C THR A 111 -0.56 16.26 9.36
N ARG A 112 0.20 16.35 8.26
CA ARG A 112 0.51 17.64 7.65
C ARG A 112 -0.81 18.15 7.05
N ASN A 113 -1.17 19.41 7.30
CA ASN A 113 -2.40 20.04 6.79
C ASN A 113 -2.65 19.72 5.31
N GLN A 114 -3.53 18.73 5.03
CA GLN A 114 -4.36 18.55 3.83
C GLN A 114 -4.93 17.11 3.73
N TYR A 115 -5.46 16.55 4.83
CA TYR A 115 -6.50 15.54 4.65
C TYR A 115 -7.81 16.28 4.38
N VAL A 116 -8.05 16.58 3.10
CA VAL A 116 -9.39 16.89 2.64
C VAL A 116 -9.96 15.53 2.24
N PRO A 117 -10.80 14.88 3.07
CA PRO A 117 -11.55 13.73 2.57
C PRO A 117 -12.20 14.20 1.28
N MET A 118 -12.04 13.44 0.19
CA MET A 118 -12.61 13.82 -1.09
C MET A 118 -14.11 14.02 -0.86
N THR A 119 -14.57 15.27 -0.82
CA THR A 119 -15.97 15.54 -1.08
C THR A 119 -16.16 14.99 -2.49
N CYS A 120 -17.00 13.96 -2.62
CA CYS A 120 -17.21 13.19 -3.84
C CYS A 120 -17.88 14.04 -4.95
N ALA A 121 -17.27 15.16 -5.30
CA ALA A 121 -17.71 16.06 -6.35
C ALA A 121 -17.32 15.43 -7.68
N GLY A 122 -18.31 14.81 -8.34
CA GLY A 122 -18.10 14.06 -9.59
C GLY A 122 -18.14 12.55 -9.43
N CYS A 123 -18.36 12.03 -8.23
CA CYS A 123 -18.58 10.61 -8.03
C CYS A 123 -19.95 10.16 -8.53
N ILE A 124 -20.02 8.89 -8.88
CA ILE A 124 -21.23 8.19 -9.30
C ILE A 124 -21.69 7.27 -8.15
N SER A 125 -22.97 6.92 -8.11
CA SER A 125 -23.52 6.09 -7.04
C SER A 125 -24.44 5.02 -7.60
N PHE A 126 -24.37 3.83 -7.03
CA PHE A 126 -25.23 2.70 -7.35
C PHE A 126 -25.60 1.97 -6.07
N GLY A 127 -26.90 1.86 -5.79
CA GLY A 127 -27.37 1.34 -4.51
C GLY A 127 -26.88 2.18 -3.33
N ASN A 128 -26.15 1.53 -2.41
CA ASN A 128 -25.55 2.18 -1.23
C ASN A 128 -24.05 2.45 -1.39
N SER A 129 -23.51 2.22 -2.59
CA SER A 129 -22.10 2.36 -2.90
C SER A 129 -21.84 3.64 -3.69
N VAL A 130 -20.66 4.24 -3.48
CA VAL A 130 -20.19 5.44 -4.15
C VAL A 130 -18.87 5.11 -4.82
N TYR A 131 -18.72 5.52 -6.08
CA TYR A 131 -17.55 5.21 -6.89
C TYR A 131 -16.96 6.49 -7.48
N SER A 132 -15.65 6.50 -7.64
CA SER A 132 -14.90 7.53 -8.35
C SER A 132 -14.10 6.84 -9.44
N ILE A 133 -14.11 7.42 -10.64
CA ILE A 133 -13.26 6.96 -11.74
C ILE A 133 -12.06 7.89 -11.77
N ILE A 134 -10.90 7.33 -11.48
CA ILE A 134 -9.61 8.04 -11.51
C ILE A 134 -9.06 7.91 -12.93
N GLU A 135 -8.50 8.98 -13.50
CA GLU A 135 -7.91 8.97 -14.85
C GLU A 135 -6.37 8.93 -14.84
N ASP A 136 -5.76 9.09 -13.67
CA ASP A 136 -4.31 9.08 -13.50
C ASP A 136 -3.73 7.69 -13.73
N LEU A 137 -2.80 7.57 -14.67
CA LEU A 137 -2.11 6.31 -14.95
C LEU A 137 -1.17 5.93 -13.80
N THR A 138 -1.42 4.78 -13.21
CA THR A 138 -0.62 4.27 -12.10
C THR A 138 -0.55 2.75 -12.12
N GLU A 139 0.52 2.20 -11.53
CA GLU A 139 0.63 0.75 -11.26
C GLU A 139 -0.41 0.33 -10.22
N TRP A 140 -0.83 -0.93 -10.26
CA TRP A 140 -1.98 -1.43 -9.51
C TRP A 140 -1.84 -1.26 -7.99
N GLU A 141 -0.67 -1.56 -7.44
CA GLU A 141 -0.40 -1.40 -5.99
C GLU A 141 -0.47 0.07 -5.56
N LYS A 142 0.02 0.96 -6.41
CA LYS A 142 -0.07 2.41 -6.16
C LYS A 142 -1.51 2.88 -6.31
N ALA A 143 -2.28 2.37 -7.28
CA ALA A 143 -3.70 2.65 -7.44
C ALA A 143 -4.50 2.26 -6.18
N LYS A 144 -4.24 1.07 -5.63
CA LYS A 144 -4.81 0.58 -4.35
C LYS A 144 -4.51 1.54 -3.21
N GLY A 145 -3.25 1.93 -3.04
CA GLY A 145 -2.86 2.93 -2.05
C GLY A 145 -3.60 4.26 -2.22
N ASN A 146 -3.76 4.72 -3.47
CA ASN A 146 -4.45 5.97 -3.79
C ASN A 146 -5.96 5.91 -3.52
N CYS A 147 -6.61 4.77 -3.77
CA CYS A 147 -8.04 4.58 -3.51
C CYS A 147 -8.33 4.52 -2.00
N LYS A 148 -7.51 3.75 -1.25
CA LYS A 148 -7.51 3.75 0.22
C LYS A 148 -7.36 5.17 0.76
N CYS A 149 -6.50 5.93 0.09
CA CYS A 149 -6.24 7.29 0.45
C CYS A 149 -7.44 8.25 0.38
N GLN A 150 -8.32 8.01 -0.57
CA GLN A 150 -9.53 8.81 -0.76
C GLN A 150 -10.69 8.33 0.11
N GLY A 151 -10.45 7.38 1.03
CA GLY A 151 -11.49 6.79 1.88
C GLY A 151 -12.27 5.65 1.22
N GLY A 152 -11.80 5.15 0.08
CA GLY A 152 -12.37 4.02 -0.65
C GLY A 152 -11.42 2.82 -0.70
N ASP A 153 -11.56 1.98 -1.72
CA ASP A 153 -10.62 0.92 -2.11
C ASP A 153 -10.70 0.76 -3.64
N LEU A 154 -9.83 -0.08 -4.22
CA LEU A 154 -10.01 -0.45 -5.63
C LEU A 154 -11.40 -1.07 -5.84
N LEU A 155 -11.96 -0.86 -7.03
CA LEU A 155 -13.31 -1.26 -7.38
C LEU A 155 -13.51 -2.78 -7.24
N GLU A 156 -14.55 -3.18 -6.51
CA GLU A 156 -15.03 -4.56 -6.45
C GLU A 156 -16.47 -4.60 -6.95
N LEU A 157 -16.81 -5.62 -7.75
CA LEU A 157 -18.10 -5.73 -8.43
C LEU A 157 -18.76 -7.06 -8.06
N GLU A 158 -19.80 -6.99 -7.23
CA GLU A 158 -20.41 -8.17 -6.61
C GLU A 158 -21.66 -8.67 -7.33
N THR A 159 -22.25 -7.82 -8.18
CA THR A 159 -23.50 -8.12 -8.88
C THR A 159 -23.41 -7.75 -10.36
N SER A 160 -24.23 -8.39 -11.18
CA SER A 160 -24.29 -8.12 -12.62
C SER A 160 -24.75 -6.69 -12.93
N GLU A 161 -25.66 -6.16 -12.12
CA GLU A 161 -26.26 -4.84 -12.27
C GLU A 161 -25.25 -3.74 -11.93
N GLU A 162 -24.47 -3.93 -10.87
CA GLU A 162 -23.36 -3.05 -10.49
C GLU A 162 -22.26 -3.04 -11.57
N ASN A 163 -21.90 -4.21 -12.08
CA ASN A 163 -20.92 -4.35 -13.15
C ASN A 163 -21.36 -3.62 -14.44
N GLU A 164 -22.60 -3.82 -14.87
CA GLU A 164 -23.11 -3.12 -16.05
C GLU A 164 -23.28 -1.61 -15.83
N PHE A 165 -23.62 -1.17 -14.61
CA PHE A 165 -23.62 0.24 -14.26
C PHE A 165 -22.23 0.86 -14.49
N ILE A 166 -21.17 0.28 -13.89
CA ILE A 166 -19.81 0.81 -14.05
C ILE A 166 -19.34 0.75 -15.51
N LYS A 167 -19.62 -0.35 -16.23
CA LYS A 167 -19.28 -0.46 -17.66
C LYS A 167 -19.92 0.64 -18.48
N ASN A 168 -21.17 1.02 -18.19
CA ASN A 168 -21.84 2.12 -18.86
C ASN A 168 -21.23 3.48 -18.54
N GLU A 169 -20.81 3.70 -17.30
CA GLU A 169 -20.14 4.95 -16.89
C GLU A 169 -18.79 5.10 -17.59
N VAL A 170 -17.94 4.07 -17.60
CA VAL A 170 -16.64 4.13 -18.32
C VAL A 170 -16.80 4.26 -19.83
N ARG A 171 -17.83 3.61 -20.43
CA ARG A 171 -18.19 3.81 -21.86
C ARG A 171 -18.61 5.25 -22.12
N THR A 172 -19.35 5.87 -21.20
CA THR A 172 -19.87 7.23 -21.34
C THR A 172 -18.76 8.28 -21.22
N LEU A 173 -17.79 8.06 -20.33
CA LEU A 173 -16.61 8.93 -20.23
C LEU A 173 -15.83 8.98 -21.55
N ASN A 174 -15.77 7.86 -22.28
CA ASN A 174 -15.16 7.75 -23.61
C ASN A 174 -13.76 8.42 -23.68
N THR A 175 -12.95 8.23 -22.64
CA THR A 175 -11.60 8.79 -22.49
C THR A 175 -10.61 8.26 -23.53
N GLY A 176 -10.94 7.14 -24.18
CA GLY A 176 -10.04 6.44 -25.10
C GLY A 176 -9.03 5.53 -24.38
N VAL A 177 -9.14 5.38 -23.06
CA VAL A 177 -8.33 4.48 -22.24
C VAL A 177 -8.59 3.01 -22.63
N ASP A 178 -7.53 2.20 -22.65
CA ASP A 178 -7.59 0.80 -23.03
C ASP A 178 -8.04 -0.13 -21.89
N ALA A 179 -7.71 0.19 -20.63
CA ALA A 179 -8.12 -0.57 -19.46
C ALA A 179 -8.21 0.28 -18.20
N TYR A 180 -9.00 -0.16 -17.22
CA TYR A 180 -9.08 0.38 -15.86
C TYR A 180 -8.70 -0.69 -14.83
N SER A 181 -7.88 -0.36 -13.84
CA SER A 181 -7.51 -1.26 -12.75
C SER A 181 -8.67 -1.45 -11.77
N ILE A 182 -8.89 -2.69 -11.31
CA ILE A 182 -9.93 -3.03 -10.33
C ILE A 182 -9.36 -3.93 -9.23
N GLY A 183 -10.10 -4.10 -8.13
CA GLY A 183 -9.65 -4.73 -6.89
C GLY A 183 -9.52 -6.25 -6.92
N GLY A 184 -9.31 -6.85 -8.09
CA GLY A 184 -9.07 -8.29 -8.21
C GLY A 184 -7.60 -8.62 -8.13
N TYR A 185 -7.26 -9.67 -7.39
CA TYR A 185 -5.90 -10.16 -7.22
C TYR A 185 -5.87 -11.69 -7.16
N ASN A 186 -4.82 -12.31 -7.69
CA ASN A 186 -4.58 -13.74 -7.60
C ASN A 186 -3.66 -14.06 -6.42
N PHE A 187 -4.24 -14.53 -5.31
CA PHE A 187 -3.46 -14.85 -4.11
C PHE A 187 -2.75 -16.21 -4.18
N ASN A 188 -3.26 -17.13 -4.99
CA ASN A 188 -2.86 -18.54 -4.97
C ASN A 188 -2.00 -18.95 -6.17
N ASN A 189 -1.74 -18.02 -7.10
CA ASN A 189 -1.12 -18.26 -8.41
C ASN A 189 -1.84 -19.38 -9.18
N ASP A 190 -3.17 -19.39 -9.11
CA ASP A 190 -4.04 -20.33 -9.83
C ASP A 190 -4.97 -19.59 -10.80
N ASN A 191 -5.87 -20.29 -11.49
CA ASN A 191 -6.76 -19.62 -12.45
C ASN A 191 -7.99 -18.96 -11.79
N ASP A 192 -7.89 -18.55 -10.52
CA ASP A 192 -8.93 -17.76 -9.86
C ASP A 192 -8.40 -16.39 -9.45
N MET A 193 -9.25 -15.39 -9.67
CA MET A 193 -9.01 -14.04 -9.17
C MET A 193 -9.90 -13.88 -7.93
N GLU A 194 -9.48 -13.09 -6.97
CA GLU A 194 -10.28 -12.85 -5.77
C GLU A 194 -10.37 -11.36 -5.52
N TRP A 195 -11.47 -10.93 -4.89
CA TRP A 195 -11.58 -9.55 -4.43
C TRP A 195 -10.64 -9.33 -3.24
N ILE A 196 -9.85 -8.25 -3.26
CA ILE A 196 -8.88 -7.94 -2.21
C ILE A 196 -9.51 -7.84 -0.82
N SER A 197 -10.78 -7.46 -0.72
CA SER A 197 -11.51 -7.38 0.55
C SER A 197 -12.00 -8.75 1.05
N LYS A 198 -12.05 -9.77 0.18
CA LYS A 198 -12.65 -11.08 0.45
C LYS A 198 -11.78 -12.25 -0.07
N PRO A 199 -10.53 -12.38 0.41
CA PRO A 199 -9.68 -13.49 0.01
C PRO A 199 -10.30 -14.84 0.46
N ASN A 200 -10.14 -15.87 -0.37
CA ASN A 200 -10.66 -17.23 -0.22
C ASN A 200 -12.19 -17.32 -0.14
N GLN A 201 -12.91 -16.34 -0.66
CA GLN A 201 -14.37 -16.38 -0.76
C GLN A 201 -14.83 -16.62 -2.19
N VAL A 202 -15.79 -17.54 -2.35
CA VAL A 202 -16.43 -17.78 -3.65
C VAL A 202 -17.19 -16.54 -4.08
N ARG A 203 -16.83 -16.00 -5.25
CA ARG A 203 -17.55 -14.87 -5.85
C ARG A 203 -18.87 -15.35 -6.46
N PRO A 204 -20.01 -14.76 -6.09
CA PRO A 204 -21.31 -15.15 -6.64
C PRO A 204 -21.50 -14.70 -8.09
N PHE A 205 -20.67 -13.77 -8.57
CA PHE A 205 -20.73 -13.17 -9.89
C PHE A 205 -19.31 -13.04 -10.48
N SER A 206 -19.20 -13.19 -11.80
CA SER A 206 -17.97 -13.00 -12.54
C SER A 206 -18.25 -12.50 -13.95
N ASP A 207 -17.57 -11.42 -14.37
CA ASP A 207 -17.56 -10.92 -15.75
C ASP A 207 -16.18 -11.07 -16.40
N MET A 208 -15.44 -12.13 -16.05
CA MET A 208 -14.16 -12.44 -16.71
C MET A 208 -14.36 -12.57 -18.22
N ALA A 209 -13.44 -12.00 -18.99
CA ALA A 209 -13.44 -12.11 -20.43
C ALA A 209 -13.21 -13.57 -20.85
N PRO A 210 -13.71 -14.00 -22.03
CA PRO A 210 -13.53 -15.36 -22.49
C PRO A 210 -12.04 -15.77 -22.51
N GLY A 211 -11.73 -16.85 -21.80
CA GLY A 211 -10.36 -17.37 -21.69
C GLY A 211 -9.50 -16.72 -20.61
N GLN A 212 -10.06 -15.85 -19.77
CA GLN A 212 -9.37 -15.24 -18.63
C GLN A 212 -9.80 -15.87 -17.29
N PRO A 213 -8.92 -15.88 -16.27
CA PRO A 213 -7.51 -15.46 -16.34
C PRO A 213 -6.67 -16.43 -17.17
N ASN A 214 -5.56 -15.96 -17.77
CA ASN A 214 -4.77 -16.75 -18.71
C ASN A 214 -3.28 -16.87 -18.36
N ASP A 215 -2.77 -16.07 -17.41
CA ASP A 215 -1.38 -16.09 -16.97
C ASP A 215 -1.29 -15.92 -15.44
N PRO A 216 -1.62 -16.98 -14.68
CA PRO A 216 -1.79 -16.92 -13.23
C PRO A 216 -0.48 -16.73 -12.44
N ILE A 217 0.67 -16.69 -13.12
CA ILE A 217 1.99 -16.52 -12.47
C ILE A 217 2.45 -15.07 -12.59
N ASP A 218 2.35 -14.50 -13.78
CA ASP A 218 2.88 -13.14 -14.03
C ASP A 218 1.78 -12.07 -14.08
N GLN A 219 0.54 -12.43 -14.44
CA GLN A 219 -0.61 -11.54 -14.48
C GLN A 219 -1.53 -11.81 -13.30
N ILE A 220 -1.17 -11.23 -12.15
CA ILE A 220 -1.88 -11.49 -10.88
C ILE A 220 -2.78 -10.34 -10.43
N CYS A 221 -2.87 -9.25 -11.21
CA CYS A 221 -3.72 -8.10 -10.95
C CYS A 221 -4.88 -8.02 -11.96
N MET A 222 -6.05 -7.48 -11.57
CA MET A 222 -7.25 -7.50 -12.42
C MET A 222 -7.63 -6.13 -12.96
N GLY A 223 -8.08 -6.07 -14.21
CA GLY A 223 -8.50 -4.84 -14.89
C GLY A 223 -9.69 -5.06 -15.82
N MET A 224 -10.39 -3.98 -16.17
CA MET A 224 -11.49 -3.95 -17.14
C MET A 224 -10.99 -3.45 -18.48
N TRP A 225 -10.97 -4.29 -19.52
CA TRP A 225 -10.33 -3.97 -20.79
C TRP A 225 -11.34 -3.61 -21.88
N ARG A 226 -11.14 -2.47 -22.53
CA ARG A 226 -12.02 -1.93 -23.59
C ARG A 226 -12.20 -2.91 -24.75
N VAL A 227 -11.13 -3.60 -25.15
CA VAL A 227 -11.17 -4.59 -26.25
C VAL A 227 -12.08 -5.79 -25.96
N TYR A 228 -12.36 -6.07 -24.68
CA TYR A 228 -13.30 -7.09 -24.23
C TYR A 228 -14.63 -6.50 -23.77
N ASP A 229 -14.99 -5.31 -24.25
CA ASP A 229 -16.18 -4.57 -23.81
C ASP A 229 -16.20 -4.37 -22.29
N PHE A 230 -15.03 -4.02 -21.73
CA PHE A 230 -14.79 -3.78 -20.31
C PHE A 230 -15.09 -4.98 -19.39
N ARG A 231 -15.04 -6.21 -19.95
CA ARG A 231 -14.95 -7.43 -19.14
C ARG A 231 -13.61 -7.51 -18.42
N TRP A 232 -13.58 -8.30 -17.35
CA TRP A 232 -12.43 -8.39 -16.46
C TRP A 232 -11.36 -9.29 -17.07
N THR A 233 -10.10 -8.90 -16.94
CA THR A 233 -8.95 -9.75 -17.26
C THR A 233 -7.90 -9.60 -16.18
N ASP A 234 -7.09 -10.64 -16.00
CA ASP A 234 -5.78 -10.50 -15.40
C ASP A 234 -4.86 -9.61 -16.27
N HIS A 235 -3.88 -8.99 -15.62
CA HIS A 235 -2.79 -8.24 -16.23
C HIS A 235 -1.61 -8.08 -15.24
N TYR A 236 -0.46 -7.63 -15.74
CA TYR A 236 0.72 -7.37 -14.92
C TYR A 236 0.50 -6.21 -13.96
N CYS A 237 0.85 -6.36 -12.68
CA CYS A 237 0.64 -5.32 -11.67
C CYS A 237 1.43 -4.02 -11.92
N ASP A 238 2.48 -4.06 -12.74
CA ASP A 238 3.27 -2.89 -13.16
C ASP A 238 2.72 -2.21 -14.44
N TYR A 239 1.64 -2.75 -15.03
CA TYR A 239 0.92 -2.06 -16.09
C TYR A 239 0.30 -0.78 -15.52
N SER A 240 0.62 0.36 -16.15
CA SER A 240 0.06 1.65 -15.75
C SER A 240 -1.29 1.85 -16.42
N ALA A 241 -2.35 1.84 -15.62
CA ALA A 241 -3.72 2.13 -16.02
C ALA A 241 -4.37 3.10 -15.02
N PRO A 242 -5.48 3.75 -15.38
CA PRO A 242 -6.29 4.44 -14.40
C PRO A 242 -6.93 3.47 -13.40
#